data_AF-A0A5K1BJT1-F1
#
_entry.id   AF-A0A5K1BJT1-F1
#
_cell.length_a   1.000
_cell.length_b   1.000
_cell.length_c   1.000
_cell.angle_alpha   90.00
_cell.angle_beta   90.00
_cell.angle_gamma   90.00
#
_symmetry.space_group_name_H-M   'P 1'
#
loop_
_entity.id
_entity.type
_entity.pdbx_description
1 polymer ?
#
loop_
_entity_poly.entity_id
_entity_poly.type
_entity_poly.pdbx_seq_one_letter_code
_entity_poly.pdbx_strand_id
1 'polypeptide(L)'
;DNIFGSSSTDAAESMIEAFAPAIEAEIPWAAVLGNHDQESTMTREELMSFISSMDFSVSQVNPFVDNLSSLDGRFIEIDGFGNYHVQINGASGSGLANTSIVNLYFLDSGDRSTIPGIRGYGWIKESQLTWLHNLSNSLQ
;
A
#
# COMPACT_ATOMS: atom_id res chain seq x y z
N ASP A 1 14.04 -2.22 -5.51
CA ASP A 1 13.67 -2.64 -6.86
C ASP A 1 13.77 -4.15 -6.85
N ASN A 2 12.63 -4.78 -6.62
CA ASN A 2 12.61 -6.13 -6.06
C ASN A 2 12.30 -7.18 -7.13
N ILE A 3 11.68 -6.77 -8.24
CA ILE A 3 11.30 -7.65 -9.37
C ILE A 3 11.64 -7.05 -10.75
N PHE A 4 12.60 -6.14 -10.82
CA PHE A 4 13.08 -5.59 -12.09
C PHE A 4 14.12 -6.47 -12.77
N GLY A 5 13.99 -6.58 -14.09
CA GLY A 5 15.00 -7.14 -14.96
C GLY A 5 14.75 -8.60 -15.34
N SER A 6 15.47 -9.03 -16.38
CA SER A 6 15.27 -10.32 -17.05
C SER A 6 15.51 -11.57 -16.19
N SER A 7 16.13 -11.41 -15.02
CA SER A 7 16.38 -12.49 -14.07
C SER A 7 15.27 -12.65 -13.02
N SER A 8 14.32 -11.71 -12.95
CA SER A 8 13.14 -11.81 -12.06
C SER A 8 12.03 -12.60 -12.78
N THR A 9 12.17 -13.91 -12.85
CA THR A 9 11.22 -14.79 -13.57
C THR A 9 10.02 -15.23 -12.75
N ASP A 10 10.05 -15.04 -11.42
CA ASP A 10 8.96 -15.31 -10.51
C ASP A 10 8.83 -14.17 -9.49
N ALA A 11 7.81 -13.33 -9.68
CA ALA A 11 7.58 -12.18 -8.81
C ALA A 11 7.20 -12.59 -7.37
N ALA A 12 6.47 -13.70 -7.21
CA ALA A 12 6.03 -14.16 -5.90
C ALA A 12 7.21 -14.72 -5.09
N GLU A 13 8.05 -15.56 -5.71
CA GLU A 13 9.29 -16.06 -5.08
C GLU A 13 10.20 -14.90 -4.66
N SER A 14 10.38 -13.91 -5.54
CA SER A 14 11.20 -12.72 -5.24
C SER A 14 10.67 -11.93 -4.04
N MET A 15 9.34 -11.76 -3.92
CA MET A 15 8.75 -11.10 -2.74
C MET A 15 8.93 -11.92 -1.47
N ILE A 16 8.76 -13.25 -1.53
CA ILE A 16 9.00 -14.14 -0.39
C ILE A 16 10.42 -13.95 0.12
N GLU A 17 11.43 -14.00 -0.75
CA GLU A 17 12.82 -13.81 -0.36
C GLU A 17 13.10 -12.39 0.17
N ALA A 18 12.52 -11.36 -0.46
CA ALA A 18 12.73 -9.97 -0.04
C ALA A 18 12.18 -9.68 1.36
N PHE A 19 11.04 -10.29 1.72
CA PHE A 19 10.39 -10.08 3.03
C PHE A 19 10.72 -11.14 4.07
N ALA A 20 11.38 -12.25 3.68
CA ALA A 20 11.77 -13.34 4.59
C ALA A 20 12.44 -12.85 5.88
N PRO A 21 13.40 -11.89 5.87
CA PRO A 21 14.02 -11.43 7.11
C PRO A 21 13.05 -10.80 8.11
N ALA A 22 12.02 -10.07 7.65
CA ALA A 22 11.02 -9.48 8.52
C ALA A 22 10.05 -10.53 9.06
N ILE A 23 9.66 -11.48 8.20
CA ILE A 23 8.77 -12.60 8.53
C ILE A 23 9.42 -13.54 9.55
N GLU A 24 10.67 -13.95 9.31
CA GLU A 24 11.45 -14.80 10.21
C GLU A 24 11.71 -14.15 11.57
N ALA A 25 11.77 -12.82 11.61
CA ALA A 25 11.90 -12.05 12.85
C ALA A 25 10.56 -11.81 13.56
N GLU A 26 9.43 -12.23 12.98
CA GLU A 26 8.07 -11.97 13.47
C GLU A 26 7.78 -10.47 13.67
N ILE A 27 8.39 -9.62 12.84
CA ILE A 27 8.24 -8.16 12.94
C ILE A 27 7.12 -7.73 11.97
N PRO A 28 6.06 -7.05 12.45
CA PRO A 28 5.07 -6.46 11.57
C PRO A 28 5.71 -5.49 10.57
N TRP A 29 5.36 -5.61 9.30
CA TRP A 29 5.96 -4.82 8.23
C TRP A 29 4.90 -4.31 7.25
N ALA A 30 5.22 -3.19 6.60
CA ALA A 30 4.37 -2.54 5.61
C ALA A 30 5.19 -2.18 4.38
N ALA A 31 4.63 -2.38 3.19
CA ALA A 31 5.22 -2.05 1.91
C ALA A 31 4.32 -1.16 1.06
N VAL A 32 4.94 -0.32 0.25
CA VAL A 32 4.29 0.42 -0.84
C VAL A 32 5.04 0.10 -2.12
N LEU A 33 4.31 -0.05 -3.22
CA LEU A 33 4.89 -0.48 -4.48
C LEU A 33 5.69 0.65 -5.15
N GLY A 34 6.90 0.34 -5.57
CA GLY A 34 7.70 1.17 -6.45
C GLY A 34 7.26 1.06 -7.91
N ASN A 35 7.90 1.82 -8.79
CA ASN A 35 7.55 1.86 -10.21
C ASN A 35 7.88 0.54 -10.93
N HIS A 36 8.91 -0.17 -10.48
CA HIS A 36 9.35 -1.43 -11.07
C HIS A 36 8.59 -2.67 -10.56
N ASP A 37 7.75 -2.51 -9.54
CA ASP A 37 7.01 -3.61 -8.92
C ASP A 37 5.77 -4.02 -9.75
N GLN A 38 5.96 -4.07 -11.07
CA GLN A 38 5.03 -4.55 -12.09
C GLN A 38 5.76 -5.01 -13.37
N GLU A 39 7.08 -5.22 -13.30
CA GLU A 39 7.93 -5.53 -14.46
C GLU A 39 8.32 -7.03 -14.55
N SER A 40 7.56 -7.91 -13.88
CA SER A 40 7.76 -9.37 -13.87
C SER A 40 6.45 -10.12 -14.17
N THR A 41 6.19 -11.28 -13.54
CA THR A 41 5.07 -12.18 -13.85
C THR A 41 3.74 -11.79 -13.21
N MET A 42 3.73 -10.84 -12.27
CA MET A 42 2.52 -10.32 -11.62
C MET A 42 2.28 -8.87 -12.02
N THR A 43 1.00 -8.54 -12.22
CA THR A 43 0.55 -7.15 -12.31
C THR A 43 0.71 -6.43 -10.96
N ARG A 44 0.67 -5.10 -10.99
CA ARG A 44 0.70 -4.26 -9.77
C ARG A 44 -0.36 -4.66 -8.74
N GLU A 45 -1.58 -4.94 -9.21
CA GLU A 45 -2.71 -5.36 -8.37
C GLU A 45 -2.48 -6.73 -7.74
N GLU A 46 -2.07 -7.71 -8.54
CA GLU A 46 -1.76 -9.07 -8.07
C GLU A 46 -0.62 -9.05 -7.05
N LEU A 47 0.42 -8.25 -7.30
CA LEU A 47 1.56 -8.14 -6.41
C LEU A 47 1.19 -7.48 -5.08
N MET A 48 0.41 -6.40 -5.10
CA MET A 48 -0.07 -5.77 -3.86
C MET A 48 -0.95 -6.72 -3.05
N SER A 49 -1.84 -7.44 -3.73
CA SER A 49 -2.71 -8.45 -3.12
C SER A 49 -1.87 -9.56 -2.48
N PHE A 50 -0.84 -10.04 -3.18
CA PHE A 50 0.09 -11.04 -2.67
C PHE A 50 0.82 -10.54 -1.41
N ILE A 51 1.48 -9.38 -1.49
CA ILE A 51 2.18 -8.74 -0.37
C ILE A 51 1.26 -8.53 0.84
N SER A 52 0.00 -8.12 0.63
CA SER A 52 -0.97 -7.94 1.71
C SER A 52 -1.38 -9.23 2.41
N SER A 53 -1.20 -10.38 1.75
CA SER A 53 -1.55 -11.70 2.28
C SER A 53 -0.41 -12.41 3.00
N MET A 54 0.81 -11.87 2.95
CA MET A 54 1.99 -12.47 3.55
C MET A 54 1.99 -12.34 5.07
N ASP A 55 2.65 -13.27 5.76
CA ASP A 55 2.73 -13.28 7.22
C ASP A 55 3.34 -11.98 7.76
N PHE A 56 2.79 -11.51 8.88
CA PHE A 56 3.16 -10.25 9.55
C PHE A 56 3.03 -8.98 8.69
N SER A 57 2.52 -9.08 7.46
CA SER A 57 2.20 -7.92 6.65
C SER A 57 1.02 -7.17 7.26
N VAL A 58 1.20 -5.87 7.45
CA VAL A 58 0.11 -4.93 7.76
C VAL A 58 -0.27 -4.09 6.55
N SER A 59 0.29 -4.43 5.38
CA SER A 59 -0.08 -3.82 4.11
C SER A 59 -1.48 -4.20 3.71
N GLN A 60 -2.15 -3.26 3.03
CA GLN A 60 -3.49 -3.47 2.53
C GLN A 60 -3.55 -3.07 1.06
N VAL A 61 -4.41 -3.74 0.31
CA VAL A 61 -4.89 -3.19 -0.95
C VAL A 61 -5.69 -1.92 -0.68
N ASN A 62 -6.03 -1.18 -1.73
CA ASN A 62 -6.86 0.02 -1.63
C ASN A 62 -8.06 -0.15 -0.67
N PRO A 63 -8.45 0.92 0.05
CA PRO A 63 -9.53 0.85 1.02
C PRO A 63 -10.83 0.36 0.37
N PHE A 64 -11.39 -0.71 0.94
CA PHE A 64 -12.77 -1.08 0.65
C PHE A 64 -13.72 -0.06 1.29
N VAL A 65 -14.71 0.41 0.54
CA VAL A 65 -15.70 1.41 1.00
C VAL A 65 -16.76 0.78 1.90
N ASP A 66 -16.34 0.15 3.00
CA ASP A 66 -17.25 -0.27 4.07
C ASP A 66 -17.19 0.65 5.29
N ASN A 67 -16.11 1.44 5.45
CA ASN A 67 -15.87 2.27 6.65
C ASN A 67 -15.79 3.79 6.40
N LEU A 68 -15.90 4.23 5.15
CA LEU A 68 -16.14 5.64 4.82
C LEU A 68 -17.58 5.72 4.36
N SER A 69 -18.44 6.30 5.20
CA SER A 69 -19.84 6.59 4.94
C SER A 69 -20.00 7.42 3.65
N SER A 70 -19.94 6.77 2.49
CA SER A 70 -20.59 7.29 1.30
C SER A 70 -22.08 7.01 1.50
N LEU A 71 -22.88 8.07 1.53
CA LEU A 71 -24.34 8.02 1.58
C LEU A 71 -24.97 7.35 0.33
N ASP A 72 -24.14 6.69 -0.49
CA ASP A 72 -24.45 6.31 -1.87
C ASP A 72 -23.89 4.92 -2.27
N GLY A 73 -23.09 4.25 -1.42
CA GLY A 73 -22.50 2.94 -1.75
C GLY A 73 -21.58 2.95 -2.99
N ARG A 74 -20.97 4.09 -3.32
CA ARG A 74 -20.05 4.20 -4.47
C ARG A 74 -18.63 3.92 -4.01
N PHE A 75 -17.99 2.96 -4.69
CA PHE A 75 -16.55 2.77 -4.62
C PHE A 75 -15.86 4.11 -4.90
N ILE A 76 -15.00 4.56 -3.99
CA ILE A 76 -14.04 5.62 -4.31
C ILE A 76 -13.01 4.93 -5.19
N GLU A 77 -13.17 5.09 -6.49
CA GLU A 77 -12.12 4.70 -7.43
C GLU A 77 -10.89 5.55 -7.11
N ILE A 78 -9.89 4.90 -6.53
CA ILE A 78 -8.61 5.51 -6.15
C ILE A 78 -7.53 4.92 -7.04
N ASP A 79 -6.77 5.79 -7.70
CA ASP A 79 -5.63 5.38 -8.51
C ASP A 79 -4.58 4.59 -7.71
N GLY A 80 -4.02 3.57 -8.34
CA GLY A 80 -3.08 2.62 -7.73
C GLY A 80 -3.78 1.42 -7.11
N PHE A 81 -3.05 0.56 -6.40
CA PHE A 81 -3.59 -0.64 -5.74
C PHE A 81 -3.17 -0.78 -4.28
N GLY A 82 -2.17 -0.01 -3.83
CA GLY A 82 -1.63 -0.05 -2.46
C GLY A 82 -1.75 1.25 -1.70
N ASN A 83 -2.92 1.91 -1.72
CA ASN A 83 -3.20 3.07 -0.88
C ASN A 83 -3.85 2.62 0.44
N TYR A 84 -3.21 2.88 1.57
CA TYR A 84 -3.77 2.48 2.88
C TYR A 84 -3.15 3.26 4.02
N HIS A 85 -3.67 3.08 5.23
CA HIS A 85 -3.10 3.67 6.43
C HIS A 85 -2.94 2.63 7.53
N VAL A 86 -1.96 2.87 8.39
CA VAL A 86 -1.71 2.06 9.58
C VAL A 86 -1.73 2.97 10.79
N GLN A 87 -2.55 2.64 11.77
CA GLN A 87 -2.59 3.31 13.07
C GLN A 87 -1.67 2.59 14.04
N ILE A 88 -0.72 3.32 14.61
CA ILE A 88 0.14 2.81 15.67
C ILE A 88 -0.42 3.31 17.00
N ASN A 89 -0.91 2.37 17.80
CA ASN A 89 -1.42 2.68 19.13
C ASN A 89 -0.29 2.84 20.15
N GLY A 90 -0.62 3.43 21.30
CA GLY A 90 0.29 3.49 22.44
C GLY A 90 0.74 2.11 22.90
N ALA A 91 1.86 2.06 23.62
CA ALA A 91 2.44 0.81 24.09
C ALA A 91 1.43 -0.03 24.88
N SER A 92 1.46 -1.35 24.67
CA SER A 92 0.61 -2.28 25.40
C SER A 92 0.78 -2.12 26.92
N GLY A 93 -0.33 -2.13 27.65
CA GLY A 93 -0.36 -1.90 29.10
C GLY A 93 -0.28 -0.43 29.54
N SER A 94 -0.09 0.52 28.62
CA SER A 94 -0.19 1.95 28.93
C SER A 94 -1.64 2.45 28.88
N GLY A 95 -1.90 3.63 29.44
CA GLY A 95 -3.20 4.31 29.30
C GLY A 95 -3.55 4.70 27.85
N LEU A 96 -2.60 4.59 26.92
CA LEU A 96 -2.75 4.89 25.50
C LEU A 96 -2.81 3.62 24.63
N ALA A 97 -2.89 2.42 25.22
CA ALA A 97 -2.84 1.15 24.48
C ALA A 97 -3.91 1.02 23.38
N ASN A 98 -5.04 1.72 23.53
CA ASN A 98 -6.14 1.77 22.57
C ASN A 98 -6.29 3.14 21.91
N THR A 99 -5.23 3.94 21.90
CA THR A 99 -5.22 5.29 21.33
C THR A 99 -4.16 5.35 20.25
N SER A 100 -4.58 5.68 19.02
CA SER A 100 -3.63 5.96 17.93
C SER A 100 -2.76 7.15 18.30
N ILE A 101 -1.45 6.95 18.34
CA ILE A 101 -0.45 7.99 18.62
C ILE A 101 0.30 8.42 17.37
N VAL A 102 0.33 7.58 16.34
CA VAL A 102 0.92 7.85 15.03
C VAL A 102 0.04 7.22 13.95
N ASN A 103 -0.29 7.98 12.91
CA ASN A 103 -0.94 7.47 11.71
C ASN A 103 0.08 7.50 10.56
N LEU A 104 0.35 6.34 9.95
CA LEU A 104 1.17 6.21 8.76
C LEU A 104 0.27 6.12 7.53
N TYR A 105 0.58 6.88 6.49
CA TYR A 105 -0.16 6.88 5.22
C TYR A 105 0.75 6.37 4.11
N PHE A 106 0.25 5.37 3.38
CA PHE A 106 0.94 4.74 2.25
C PHE A 106 0.18 5.10 0.98
N LEU A 107 0.89 5.67 0.01
CA LEU A 107 0.29 6.15 -1.23
C LEU A 107 1.00 5.53 -2.43
N ASP A 108 0.21 4.96 -3.33
CA ASP A 108 0.68 4.32 -4.54
C ASP A 108 0.76 5.32 -5.71
N SER A 109 1.93 5.90 -5.98
CA SER A 109 2.11 6.87 -7.07
C SER A 109 2.04 6.27 -8.48
N GLY A 110 1.87 4.96 -8.61
CA GLY A 110 1.99 4.23 -9.87
C GLY A 110 3.44 4.12 -10.38
N ASP A 111 3.59 3.68 -11.63
CA ASP A 111 4.88 3.43 -12.29
C ASP A 111 5.38 4.64 -13.08
N ARG A 112 4.83 4.84 -14.28
CA ARG A 112 5.26 5.88 -15.22
C ARG A 112 4.11 6.79 -15.61
N SER A 113 4.46 7.95 -16.15
CA SER A 113 3.48 8.87 -16.71
C SER A 113 2.69 8.19 -17.83
N THR A 114 1.37 8.29 -17.74
CA THR A 114 0.44 7.82 -18.78
C THR A 114 0.03 8.96 -19.74
N ILE A 115 0.51 10.19 -19.50
CA ILE A 115 0.14 11.36 -20.31
C ILE A 115 1.05 11.43 -21.55
N PRO A 116 0.47 11.44 -22.77
CA PRO A 116 1.27 11.56 -24.00
C PRO A 116 2.17 12.80 -23.97
N GLY A 117 3.47 12.59 -24.23
CA GLY A 117 4.47 13.65 -24.27
C GLY A 117 5.13 13.97 -22.92
N ILE A 118 4.61 13.46 -21.81
CA ILE A 118 5.27 13.54 -20.50
C ILE A 118 6.02 12.23 -20.27
N ARG A 119 7.35 12.30 -20.20
CA ARG A 119 8.20 11.16 -19.90
C ARG A 119 8.53 11.14 -18.41
N GLY A 120 8.80 9.94 -17.88
CA GLY A 120 9.23 9.76 -16.49
C GLY A 120 8.18 9.05 -15.65
N TYR A 121 8.24 9.29 -14.34
CA TYR A 121 7.47 8.57 -13.33
C TYR A 121 6.01 9.02 -13.22
N GLY A 122 5.18 8.17 -12.61
CA GLY A 122 3.88 8.55 -12.09
C GLY A 122 3.98 9.56 -10.95
N TRP A 123 2.83 9.99 -10.44
CA TRP A 123 2.72 10.93 -9.32
C TRP A 123 1.42 10.67 -8.56
N ILE A 124 1.35 11.23 -7.36
CA ILE A 124 0.12 11.21 -6.55
C ILE A 124 -0.97 12.00 -7.26
N LYS A 125 -2.09 11.36 -7.53
CA LYS A 125 -3.24 11.92 -8.25
C LYS A 125 -4.30 12.47 -7.29
N GLU A 126 -5.22 13.25 -7.84
CA GLU A 126 -6.28 13.92 -7.07
C GLU A 126 -7.17 12.94 -6.29
N SER A 127 -7.44 11.75 -6.83
CA SER A 127 -8.23 10.73 -6.12
C SER A 127 -7.55 10.30 -4.81
N GLN A 128 -6.23 10.17 -4.82
CA GLN A 128 -5.43 9.77 -3.67
C GLN A 128 -5.31 10.91 -2.65
N LEU A 129 -5.15 12.16 -3.13
CA LEU A 129 -5.17 13.34 -2.27
C LEU A 129 -6.53 13.52 -1.59
N THR A 130 -7.62 13.38 -2.34
CA THR A 130 -8.98 13.46 -1.81
C THR A 130 -9.22 12.39 -0.73
N TRP A 131 -8.81 11.15 -1.01
CA TRP A 131 -8.88 10.07 -0.02
C TRP A 131 -8.05 10.38 1.22
N LEU A 132 -6.79 10.80 1.06
CA LEU A 132 -5.90 11.13 2.17
C LEU A 132 -6.47 12.25 3.04
N HIS A 133 -6.99 13.32 2.43
CA HIS A 133 -7.60 14.44 3.15
C HIS A 133 -8.83 14.00 3.94
N ASN A 134 -9.75 13.24 3.32
CA ASN A 134 -10.95 12.76 3.99
C ASN A 134 -10.62 11.83 5.16
N LEU A 135 -9.70 10.88 4.94
CA LEU A 135 -9.25 9.97 5.97
C LEU A 135 -8.55 10.71 7.11
N SER A 136 -7.61 11.61 6.81
CA SER A 136 -6.92 12.40 7.84
C SER A 136 -7.89 13.22 8.70
N ASN A 137 -8.92 13.82 8.10
CA ASN A 137 -9.95 14.55 8.85
C ASN A 137 -10.81 13.64 9.74
N SER A 138 -11.05 12.39 9.33
CA SER A 138 -11.81 11.42 10.14
C SER A 138 -11.03 10.84 11.34
N LEU A 139 -9.71 11.00 11.36
CA LEU A 139 -8.81 10.45 12.38
C LEU A 139 -8.33 11.51 13.40
N GLN A 140 -8.83 12.75 13.30
CA GLN A 140 -8.64 13.83 14.28
C GLN A 140 -9.70 13.76 15.37
#